data_AF-A0A8X6TLD4-F1
#
_entry.id   AF-A0A8X6TLD4-F1
#
_cell.length_a   1.000
_cell.length_b   1.000
_cell.length_c   1.000
_cell.angle_alpha   90.00
_cell.angle_beta   90.00
_cell.angle_gamma   90.00
#
_symmetry.space_group_name_H-M   'P 1'
#
loop_
_entity.id
_entity.type
_entity.pdbx_description
1 polymer ?
#
loop_
_entity_poly.entity_id
_entity_poly.type
_entity_poly.pdbx_seq_one_letter_code
_entity_poly.pdbx_strand_id
1 'polypeptide(L)'
;MCFNANKLTKDNLPKYMIPLGGLIFISGNTFQKQTRVHIRLYAKDDRGILHSSKDGVSMKPEVWSAFHGQLCSFRPYEKFESAFTVKKDICPFNLSDKDNECVSIQRLFQRKDSSFQFVPERVLLNSENLGTFEIYFILCKV
;
A
#
# COMPACT_ATOMS: atom_id res chain seq x y z
N MET A 1 16.78 8.78 -5.74
CA MET A 1 16.29 9.60 -6.88
C MET A 1 14.77 9.67 -6.79
N CYS A 2 14.20 10.86 -6.67
CA CYS A 2 12.90 11.06 -6.02
C CYS A 2 11.71 11.01 -7.01
N PHE A 3 10.55 10.55 -6.52
CA PHE A 3 9.31 10.39 -7.30
C PHE A 3 8.70 11.76 -7.69
N ASN A 4 9.06 12.28 -8.87
CA ASN A 4 8.58 13.57 -9.35
C ASN A 4 7.34 13.40 -10.25
N ALA A 5 6.19 13.89 -9.78
CA ALA A 5 4.87 13.64 -10.38
C ALA A 5 4.65 14.28 -11.78
N ASN A 6 5.58 15.06 -12.32
CA ASN A 6 5.33 15.91 -13.50
C ASN A 6 5.76 15.33 -14.86
N LYS A 7 6.22 14.07 -14.97
CA LYS A 7 6.59 13.44 -16.27
C LYS A 7 6.21 11.95 -16.37
N LEU A 8 4.94 11.66 -16.71
CA LEU A 8 4.46 10.33 -17.15
C LEU A 8 4.02 10.36 -18.63
N THR A 9 4.48 9.41 -19.46
CA THR A 9 4.11 9.22 -20.88
C THR A 9 4.14 7.73 -21.26
N LYS A 10 3.08 7.22 -21.91
CA LYS A 10 2.85 5.83 -22.41
C LYS A 10 4.11 5.09 -22.93
N ASP A 11 4.19 3.75 -22.89
CA ASP A 11 3.13 2.80 -23.28
C ASP A 11 2.67 1.72 -22.25
N ASN A 12 1.35 1.55 -22.23
CA ASN A 12 0.54 0.39 -21.81
C ASN A 12 0.70 -0.24 -20.41
N LEU A 13 1.44 0.41 -19.51
CA LEU A 13 1.03 0.50 -18.10
C LEU A 13 0.74 1.97 -17.76
N PRO A 14 -0.07 2.27 -16.73
CA PRO A 14 0.03 3.54 -16.03
C PRO A 14 1.47 3.66 -15.50
N LYS A 15 2.33 4.38 -16.22
CA LYS A 15 3.80 4.38 -16.06
C LYS A 15 4.31 4.80 -14.67
N TYR A 16 3.40 5.20 -13.79
CA TYR A 16 3.62 5.52 -12.38
C TYR A 16 3.29 4.31 -11.46
N MET A 17 3.17 3.08 -12.00
CA MET A 17 2.95 1.82 -11.27
C MET A 17 4.26 1.10 -10.93
N ILE A 18 4.41 0.68 -9.67
CA ILE A 18 5.56 -0.11 -9.17
C ILE A 18 5.02 -1.47 -8.72
N PRO A 19 5.51 -2.61 -9.26
CA PRO A 19 5.11 -3.94 -8.78
C PRO A 19 5.69 -4.22 -7.39
N LEU A 20 4.95 -4.95 -6.57
CA LEU A 20 5.42 -5.50 -5.30
C LEU A 20 5.52 -7.04 -5.34
N GLY A 21 5.53 -7.66 -6.52
CA GLY A 21 5.40 -9.11 -6.65
C GLY A 21 3.93 -9.55 -6.76
N GLY A 22 3.73 -10.79 -7.21
CA GLY A 22 2.41 -11.31 -7.59
C GLY A 22 1.63 -10.37 -8.54
N LEU A 23 0.45 -9.91 -8.11
CA LEU A 23 -0.37 -8.90 -8.80
C LEU A 23 -0.62 -7.64 -7.92
N ILE A 24 0.25 -7.37 -6.95
CA ILE A 24 0.13 -6.20 -6.07
C ILE A 24 1.01 -5.07 -6.62
N PHE A 25 0.46 -3.85 -6.68
CA PHE A 25 1.16 -2.68 -7.20
C PHE A 25 0.95 -1.44 -6.32
N ILE A 26 2.00 -0.63 -6.21
CA ILE A 26 1.89 0.78 -5.78
C ILE A 26 1.55 1.63 -7.02
N SER A 27 0.67 2.63 -6.88
CA SER A 27 0.38 3.58 -7.96
C SER A 27 0.03 4.97 -7.41
N GLY A 28 0.36 6.01 -8.19
CA GLY A 28 -0.08 7.39 -7.95
C GLY A 28 -1.17 7.82 -8.93
N ASN A 29 -2.22 8.49 -8.44
CA ASN A 29 -3.31 9.03 -9.26
C ASN A 29 -3.74 10.41 -8.74
N THR A 30 -4.25 11.29 -9.61
CA THR A 30 -4.85 12.58 -9.23
C THR A 30 -6.24 12.69 -9.86
N PHE A 31 -7.28 12.62 -9.02
CA PHE A 31 -8.68 12.74 -9.44
C PHE A 31 -9.35 13.91 -8.72
N GLN A 32 -10.11 14.75 -9.44
CA GLN A 32 -10.77 15.94 -8.89
C GLN A 32 -9.84 16.83 -8.03
N LYS A 33 -8.61 17.06 -8.50
CA LYS A 33 -7.52 17.77 -7.80
C LYS A 33 -7.01 17.11 -6.51
N GLN A 34 -7.49 15.92 -6.12
CA GLN A 34 -6.93 15.13 -5.02
C GLN A 34 -5.93 14.10 -5.56
N THR A 35 -4.65 14.26 -5.22
CA THR A 35 -3.65 13.20 -5.40
C THR A 35 -3.81 12.12 -4.34
N ARG A 36 -3.68 10.85 -4.74
CA ARG A 36 -3.66 9.67 -3.86
C ARG A 36 -2.54 8.72 -4.27
N VAL A 37 -2.01 8.00 -3.29
CA VAL A 37 -1.14 6.84 -3.48
C VAL A 37 -1.93 5.60 -3.08
N HIS A 38 -1.95 4.59 -3.94
CA HIS A 38 -2.66 3.33 -3.72
C HIS A 38 -1.66 2.19 -3.62
N ILE A 39 -1.89 1.26 -2.68
CA ILE A 39 -1.32 -0.09 -2.72
C ILE A 39 -2.50 -1.02 -2.96
N ARG A 40 -2.50 -1.80 -4.04
CA ARG A 40 -3.70 -2.50 -4.51
C ARG A 40 -3.39 -3.78 -5.25
N LEU A 41 -4.20 -4.80 -5.03
CA LEU A 41 -4.22 -6.03 -5.82
C LEU A 41 -4.94 -5.77 -7.15
N TYR A 42 -4.41 -6.31 -8.24
CA TYR A 42 -5.01 -6.26 -9.57
C TYR A 42 -5.43 -7.67 -10.02
N ALA A 43 -6.47 -7.74 -10.84
CA ALA A 43 -6.81 -8.93 -11.61
C ALA A 43 -6.34 -8.75 -13.07
N LYS A 44 -6.09 -9.85 -13.78
CA LYS A 44 -5.97 -9.85 -15.24
C LYS A 44 -7.28 -10.34 -15.85
N ASP A 45 -7.72 -9.72 -16.94
CA ASP A 45 -8.78 -10.29 -17.78
C ASP A 45 -8.20 -11.31 -18.78
N ASP A 46 -9.08 -11.93 -19.58
CA ASP A 46 -8.73 -12.93 -20.61
C ASP A 46 -7.80 -12.39 -21.71
N ARG A 47 -7.61 -11.06 -21.77
CA ARG A 47 -6.70 -10.36 -22.70
C ARG A 47 -5.39 -9.95 -22.02
N GLY A 48 -5.20 -10.32 -20.76
CA GLY A 48 -4.03 -10.00 -19.94
C GLY A 48 -4.03 -8.57 -19.37
N ILE A 49 -5.11 -7.79 -19.57
CA ILE A 49 -5.19 -6.40 -19.14
C ILE A 49 -5.39 -6.34 -17.62
N LEU A 50 -4.61 -5.48 -16.95
CA LEU A 50 -4.66 -5.33 -15.50
C LEU A 50 -5.80 -4.39 -15.05
N HIS A 51 -6.74 -4.92 -14.30
CA HIS A 51 -7.86 -4.19 -13.69
C HIS A 51 -7.69 -4.11 -12.18
N SER A 52 -7.87 -2.92 -11.59
CA SER A 52 -7.70 -2.70 -10.16
C SER A 52 -8.85 -3.31 -9.35
N SER A 53 -8.56 -4.20 -8.38
CA SER A 53 -9.56 -4.78 -7.49
C SER A 53 -10.00 -3.80 -6.39
N LYS A 54 -11.00 -4.18 -5.59
CA LYS A 54 -11.37 -3.43 -4.37
C LYS A 54 -10.35 -3.63 -3.24
N ASP A 55 -9.58 -4.71 -3.28
CA ASP A 55 -8.57 -5.08 -2.28
C ASP A 55 -7.32 -4.20 -2.41
N GLY A 56 -7.32 -3.11 -1.66
CA GLY A 56 -6.25 -2.14 -1.60
C GLY A 56 -6.59 -0.94 -0.74
N VAL A 57 -5.55 -0.23 -0.29
CA VAL A 57 -5.68 1.04 0.43
C VAL A 57 -5.54 2.25 -0.50
N SER A 58 -5.90 3.43 0.00
CA SER A 58 -5.84 4.70 -0.74
C SER A 58 -5.45 5.84 0.21
N MET A 59 -4.17 6.21 0.15
CA MET A 59 -3.54 7.18 1.05
C MET A 59 -3.46 8.56 0.40
N LYS A 60 -3.55 9.62 1.21
CA LYS A 60 -3.08 10.95 0.79
C LYS A 60 -1.53 11.01 0.86
N PRO A 61 -0.85 11.91 0.12
CA PRO A 61 0.61 12.01 0.14
C PRO A 61 1.21 12.21 1.53
N GLU A 62 0.54 12.97 2.41
CA GLU A 62 1.00 13.19 3.79
C GLU A 62 0.80 11.98 4.71
N VAL A 63 -0.10 11.04 4.36
CA VAL A 63 -0.26 9.75 5.03
C VAL A 63 0.79 8.77 4.51
N TRP A 64 0.98 8.71 3.19
CA TRP A 64 2.02 7.91 2.54
C TRP A 64 3.43 8.20 3.09
N SER A 65 3.79 9.47 3.22
CA SER A 65 5.09 9.89 3.78
C SER A 65 5.30 9.42 5.23
N ALA A 66 4.25 9.40 6.05
CA ALA A 66 4.31 8.91 7.43
C ALA A 66 4.33 7.36 7.49
N PHE A 67 3.55 6.70 6.64
CA PHE A 67 3.53 5.24 6.49
C PHE A 67 4.91 4.72 6.08
N HIS A 68 5.57 5.36 5.12
CA HIS A 68 6.93 5.03 4.70
C HIS A 68 7.93 5.05 5.87
N GLY A 69 7.99 6.15 6.64
CA GLY A 69 8.92 6.26 7.77
C GLY A 69 8.66 5.23 8.88
N GLN A 70 7.39 4.90 9.13
CA GLN A 70 7.03 3.89 10.11
C GLN A 70 7.25 2.45 9.60
N LEU A 71 6.99 2.14 8.33
CA LEU A 71 7.23 0.80 7.78
C LEU A 71 8.72 0.48 7.63
N CYS A 72 9.56 1.46 7.29
CA CYS A 72 11.03 1.28 7.33
C CYS A 72 11.59 1.11 8.76
N SER A 73 10.75 1.34 9.80
CA SER A 73 11.05 1.04 11.21
C SER A 73 10.28 -0.19 11.72
N PHE A 74 9.42 -0.77 10.88
CA PHE A 74 8.60 -1.93 11.23
C PHE A 74 9.39 -3.20 10.98
N ARG A 75 9.23 -4.17 11.87
CA ARG A 75 9.76 -5.51 11.69
C ARG A 75 8.59 -6.47 11.47
N PRO A 76 8.39 -6.96 10.23
CA PRO A 76 7.43 -8.02 9.98
C PRO A 76 7.71 -9.22 10.88
N TYR A 77 6.65 -9.87 11.32
CA TYR A 77 6.66 -11.21 11.95
C TYR A 77 7.35 -11.32 13.33
N GLU A 78 8.22 -10.39 13.76
CA GLU A 78 8.84 -10.43 15.11
C GLU A 78 7.84 -10.30 16.28
N LYS A 79 6.63 -9.77 16.05
CA LYS A 79 5.51 -9.80 17.00
C LYS A 79 4.16 -9.86 16.29
N PHE A 80 3.34 -10.85 16.58
CA PHE A 80 1.95 -10.89 16.09
C PHE A 80 1.09 -9.71 16.59
N GLU A 81 1.46 -9.06 17.69
CA GLU A 81 0.75 -7.91 18.27
C GLU A 81 1.24 -6.54 17.77
N SER A 82 2.24 -6.44 16.88
CA SER A 82 2.75 -5.15 16.40
C SER A 82 1.83 -4.50 15.36
N ALA A 83 0.71 -3.97 15.83
CA ALA A 83 -0.10 -3.01 15.09
C ALA A 83 0.41 -1.57 15.31
N PHE A 84 0.53 -0.77 14.26
CA PHE A 84 0.81 0.67 14.39
C PHE A 84 -0.15 1.51 13.54
N THR A 85 -0.50 2.71 14.01
CA THR A 85 -1.50 3.58 13.35
C THR A 85 -0.84 4.81 12.73
N VAL A 86 -0.82 4.86 11.40
CA VAL A 86 -0.36 6.01 10.61
C VAL A 86 -1.45 7.07 10.56
N LYS A 87 -1.24 8.20 11.25
CA LYS A 87 -2.09 9.41 11.19
C LYS A 87 -3.62 9.17 11.34
N LYS A 88 -4.02 8.07 12.00
CA LYS A 88 -5.42 7.63 12.19
C LYS A 88 -6.20 7.24 10.92
N ASP A 89 -5.53 7.08 9.77
CA ASP A 89 -6.17 6.68 8.48
C ASP A 89 -5.70 5.28 8.02
N ILE A 90 -4.46 4.86 8.30
CA ILE A 90 -3.93 3.54 7.93
C ILE A 90 -3.35 2.82 9.15
N CYS A 91 -3.54 1.51 9.24
CA CYS A 91 -2.94 0.67 10.25
C CYS A 91 -2.37 -0.61 9.63
N PRO A 92 -1.03 -0.75 9.59
CA PRO A 92 -0.36 -2.01 9.30
C PRO A 92 -0.24 -2.86 10.58
N PHE A 93 -0.47 -4.16 10.45
CA PHE A 93 -0.31 -5.15 11.52
C PHE A 93 0.02 -6.54 10.96
N ASN A 94 0.74 -7.36 11.73
CA ASN A 94 1.01 -8.76 11.39
C ASN A 94 -0.29 -9.60 11.48
N LEU A 95 -0.47 -10.54 10.55
CA LEU A 95 -1.65 -11.39 10.43
C LEU A 95 -1.26 -12.74 9.83
N SER A 96 -1.70 -13.85 10.43
CA SER A 96 -1.67 -15.17 9.79
C SER A 96 -2.91 -15.33 8.89
N ASP A 97 -2.73 -15.63 7.60
CA ASP A 97 -3.80 -16.10 6.70
C ASP A 97 -3.39 -17.44 6.11
N LYS A 98 -4.14 -18.51 6.44
CA LYS A 98 -3.90 -19.90 5.99
C LYS A 98 -2.42 -20.30 6.15
N ASP A 99 -1.95 -20.26 7.39
CA ASP A 99 -0.58 -20.63 7.80
C ASP A 99 0.56 -19.83 7.14
N ASN A 100 0.24 -18.77 6.38
CA ASN A 100 1.21 -17.82 5.84
C ASN A 100 1.21 -16.55 6.69
N GLU A 101 2.40 -16.12 7.11
CA GLU A 101 2.58 -14.83 7.77
C GLU A 101 2.49 -13.69 6.74
N CYS A 102 1.65 -12.71 7.02
CA CYS A 102 1.41 -11.54 6.17
C CYS A 102 1.34 -10.26 7.01
N VAL A 103 1.58 -9.11 6.38
CA VAL A 103 1.28 -7.79 6.94
C VAL A 103 -0.02 -7.29 6.31
N SER A 104 -1.07 -7.15 7.11
CA SER A 104 -2.32 -6.52 6.72
C SER A 104 -2.18 -5.01 6.82
N ILE A 105 -2.16 -4.31 5.69
CA ILE A 105 -2.28 -2.85 5.64
C ILE A 105 -3.77 -2.55 5.43
N GLN A 106 -4.44 -2.14 6.50
CA GLN A 106 -5.88 -1.89 6.49
C GLN A 106 -6.18 -0.43 6.86
N ARG A 107 -7.20 0.14 6.22
CA ARG A 107 -7.62 1.51 6.51
C ARG A 107 -8.49 1.57 7.77
N LEU A 108 -8.24 2.59 8.58
CA LEU A 108 -8.92 2.86 9.85
C LEU A 108 -9.83 4.09 9.70
N PHE A 109 -11.02 4.04 10.28
CA PHE A 109 -11.97 5.16 10.30
C PHE A 109 -12.33 5.50 11.74
N GLN A 110 -12.32 6.80 12.08
CA GLN A 110 -12.81 7.29 13.37
C GLN A 110 -14.30 7.64 13.27
N ARG A 111 -15.12 7.00 14.10
CA ARG A 111 -16.55 7.22 14.24
C ARG A 111 -16.86 8.50 15.03
N LYS A 112 -18.13 8.93 15.01
CA LYS A 112 -18.63 10.14 15.71
C LYS A 112 -18.54 10.05 17.25
N ASP A 113 -18.60 8.84 17.78
CA ASP A 113 -18.38 8.50 19.20
C ASP A 113 -16.88 8.48 19.59
N SER A 114 -16.00 8.93 18.69
CA SER A 114 -14.54 8.86 18.76
C SER A 114 -13.93 7.45 18.76
N SER A 115 -14.72 6.38 18.66
CA SER A 115 -14.21 5.00 18.47
C SER A 115 -13.55 4.84 17.10
N PHE A 116 -12.66 3.87 16.97
CA PHE A 116 -12.06 3.48 15.70
C PHE A 116 -12.67 2.17 15.18
N GLN A 117 -12.73 2.04 13.86
CA GLN A 117 -13.18 0.83 13.17
C GLN A 117 -12.33 0.61 11.91
N PHE A 118 -11.92 -0.63 11.65
CA PHE A 118 -11.35 -1.02 10.36
C PHE A 118 -12.43 -1.05 9.27
N VAL A 119 -12.17 -0.45 8.11
CA VAL A 119 -13.02 -0.62 6.92
C VAL A 119 -12.53 -1.82 6.09
N PRO A 120 -13.35 -2.39 5.18
CA PRO A 120 -12.93 -3.51 4.32
C PRO A 120 -11.76 -3.19 3.36
N GLU A 121 -11.40 -1.92 3.19
CA GLU A 121 -10.29 -1.46 2.36
C GLU A 121 -8.94 -1.88 2.98
N ARG A 122 -8.43 -3.06 2.57
CA ARG A 122 -7.14 -3.62 3.00
C ARG A 122 -6.34 -4.22 1.84
N VAL A 123 -5.03 -4.37 2.03
CA VAL A 123 -4.15 -5.24 1.25
C VAL A 123 -3.31 -6.10 2.19
N LEU A 124 -3.08 -7.36 1.82
CA LEU A 124 -2.15 -8.25 2.52
C LEU A 124 -0.83 -8.26 1.75
N LEU A 125 0.30 -8.09 2.44
CA LEU A 125 1.64 -8.21 1.88
C LEU A 125 2.37 -9.38 2.53
N ASN A 126 2.89 -10.31 1.75
CA ASN A 126 3.74 -11.40 2.25
C ASN A 126 5.23 -10.98 2.30
N SER A 127 6.13 -11.91 2.64
CA SER A 127 7.59 -11.67 2.67
C SER A 127 8.20 -11.24 1.32
N GLU A 128 7.77 -11.81 0.19
CA GLU A 128 8.15 -11.36 -1.17
C GLU A 128 7.75 -9.90 -1.38
N ASN A 129 6.52 -9.55 -0.99
CA ASN A 129 6.00 -8.20 -1.17
C ASN A 129 6.73 -7.17 -0.31
N LEU A 130 7.07 -7.52 0.92
CA LEU A 130 7.78 -6.63 1.85
C LEU A 130 9.26 -6.47 1.46
N GLY A 131 9.95 -7.55 1.08
CA GLY A 131 11.31 -7.46 0.55
C GLY A 131 11.38 -6.63 -0.74
N THR A 132 10.41 -6.80 -1.64
CA THR A 132 10.27 -5.96 -2.84
C THR A 132 10.00 -4.50 -2.49
N PHE A 133 9.13 -4.25 -1.49
CA PHE A 133 8.86 -2.92 -0.96
C PHE A 133 10.17 -2.27 -0.48
N GLU A 134 10.88 -2.90 0.46
CA GLU A 134 12.15 -2.42 1.01
C GLU A 134 13.20 -2.11 -0.06
N ILE A 135 13.39 -2.99 -1.05
CA ILE A 135 14.32 -2.77 -2.16
C ILE A 135 13.96 -1.48 -2.92
N TYR A 136 12.69 -1.26 -3.25
CA TYR A 136 12.27 -0.02 -3.91
C TYR A 136 12.54 1.22 -3.05
N PHE A 137 12.34 1.19 -1.72
CA PHE A 137 12.62 2.35 -0.86
C PHE A 137 14.11 2.60 -0.63
N ILE A 138 14.94 1.55 -0.58
CA ILE A 138 16.40 1.67 -0.53
C ILE A 138 16.95 2.28 -1.83
N LEU A 139 16.40 1.92 -2.99
CA LEU A 139 16.79 2.48 -4.30
C LEU A 139 16.22 3.88 -4.54
N CYS A 140 14.99 4.15 -4.07
CA CYS A 140 14.34 5.45 -4.18
C CYS A 140 14.82 6.49 -3.16
N LYS A 141 15.86 6.19 -2.35
CA LYS A 141 16.49 7.10 -1.36
C LYS A 141 16.46 8.56 -1.81
N VAL A 142 15.91 9.37 -0.90
CA VAL A 142 15.73 10.83 -0.94
C VAL A 142 16.67 11.42 0.11
#